data_AF-A0A4P6MJG5-F1
#
_entry.id   AF-A0A4P6MJG5-F1
#
_cell.length_a   1.000
_cell.length_b   1.000
_cell.length_c   1.000
_cell.angle_alpha   90.00
_cell.angle_beta   90.00
_cell.angle_gamma   90.00
#
_symmetry.space_group_name_H-M   'P 1'
#
loop_
_entity.id
_entity.type
_entity.pdbx_description
1 polymer ?
#
loop_
_entity_poly.entity_id
_entity_poly.type
_entity_poly.pdbx_seq_one_letter_code
_entity_poly.pdbx_strand_id
1 'polypeptide(L)'
;MKNIALGLIAGIAAFLAVQYLVPTLFGNDRISVDDLVAEIKANDPSGFYTTVETHFPEDYARFVALMDETANNPNIPDDLLNQALFGRSQAFMSDLRLANAPYFARASIEQIETTLSSYLAFVQSLSSDPRFCNRILAFGTASLGLEESLKIDQALLSDTANQVFLTFAEGRAQMNDHGTATSADWDSVLAEWQADVAQPNFPSIYMAQDPGNEAYCEATISFYEALRDMDGESRDRVLIEVTSKVIDID
;
A
#
# COMPACT_ATOMS: atom_id res chain seq x y z
N MET A 1 -2.11 -8.66 22.93
CA MET A 1 -1.01 -8.26 22.03
C MET A 1 -1.08 -6.75 21.89
N LYS A 2 0.02 -6.00 22.05
CA LYS A 2 0.01 -4.54 21.82
C LYS A 2 -0.18 -4.33 20.32
N ASN A 3 -1.19 -3.57 19.93
CA ASN A 3 -1.49 -3.26 18.53
C ASN A 3 -0.43 -2.28 18.01
N ILE A 4 0.62 -2.80 17.36
CA ILE A 4 1.41 -2.01 16.42
C ILE A 4 0.75 -2.26 15.07
N ALA A 5 0.05 -1.25 14.56
CA ALA A 5 -0.51 -1.27 13.22
C ALA A 5 0.65 -1.34 12.22
N LEU A 6 0.66 -2.36 11.35
CA LEU A 6 1.63 -2.52 10.27
C LEU A 6 1.20 -1.61 9.10
N GLY A 7 1.17 -0.29 9.33
CA GLY A 7 0.53 0.62 8.39
C GLY A 7 1.30 0.73 7.08
N LEU A 8 0.59 0.63 5.95
CA LEU A 8 1.18 0.71 4.62
C LEU A 8 0.20 1.30 3.61
N ILE A 9 0.78 1.97 2.61
CA ILE A 9 0.09 2.44 1.38
C ILE A 9 -0.71 3.75 1.55
N ALA A 10 -0.10 4.81 2.11
CA ALA A 10 -0.61 6.19 1.92
C ALA A 10 0.13 6.98 0.82
N GLY A 11 1.34 6.54 0.44
CA GLY A 11 2.28 7.38 -0.32
C GLY A 11 2.30 7.25 -1.84
N ILE A 12 1.54 6.30 -2.42
CA ILE A 12 1.98 5.57 -3.63
C ILE A 12 1.67 6.28 -4.95
N ALA A 13 0.41 6.62 -5.21
CA ALA A 13 0.02 7.18 -6.50
C ALA A 13 0.53 8.63 -6.69
N ALA A 14 0.64 9.36 -5.58
CA ALA A 14 1.12 10.73 -5.51
C ALA A 14 2.44 11.00 -6.21
N PHE A 15 3.31 10.00 -6.21
CA PHE A 15 4.66 10.13 -6.71
C PHE A 15 4.73 10.04 -8.23
N LEU A 16 3.99 9.11 -8.85
CA LEU A 16 4.03 8.86 -10.29
C LEU A 16 3.46 10.02 -11.09
N ALA A 17 2.39 10.67 -10.62
CA ALA A 17 1.93 11.90 -11.24
C ALA A 17 2.99 13.02 -11.11
N VAL A 18 3.52 13.26 -9.91
CA VAL A 18 4.38 14.43 -9.62
C VAL A 18 5.76 14.36 -10.26
N GLN A 19 6.39 13.18 -10.34
CA GLN A 19 7.72 13.06 -10.93
C GLN A 19 7.75 13.40 -12.43
N TYR A 20 6.67 13.03 -13.14
CA TYR A 20 6.61 13.15 -14.59
C TYR A 20 5.89 14.42 -15.03
N LEU A 21 4.96 14.97 -14.24
CA LEU A 21 4.32 16.27 -14.49
C LEU A 21 5.32 17.45 -14.52
N VAL A 22 6.53 17.31 -14.00
CA VAL A 22 7.39 18.48 -13.74
C VAL A 22 8.44 18.76 -14.82
N PRO A 23 9.22 17.78 -15.29
CA PRO A 23 10.24 18.06 -16.31
C PRO A 23 9.66 18.33 -17.70
N THR A 24 8.47 17.80 -18.02
CA THR A 24 7.84 17.90 -19.34
C THR A 24 6.92 19.11 -19.50
N LEU A 25 6.37 19.66 -18.41
CA LEU A 25 5.30 20.68 -18.49
C LEU A 25 5.74 22.10 -18.10
N PHE A 26 6.82 22.29 -17.33
CA PHE A 26 7.21 23.64 -16.85
C PHE A 26 8.15 24.40 -17.78
N GLY A 27 7.78 24.45 -19.05
CA GLY A 27 8.13 25.55 -19.93
C GLY A 27 7.10 26.68 -19.81
N ASN A 28 7.15 27.45 -18.71
CA ASN A 28 6.40 28.70 -18.44
C ASN A 28 4.86 28.73 -18.53
N ASP A 29 4.18 27.73 -19.07
CA ASP A 29 2.71 27.74 -19.19
C ASP A 29 2.04 26.83 -18.15
N ARG A 30 0.94 27.32 -17.58
CA ARG A 30 0.06 26.58 -16.68
C ARG A 30 -0.48 25.33 -17.35
N ILE A 31 -0.53 24.21 -16.61
CA ILE A 31 -1.01 22.91 -17.10
C ILE A 31 -2.54 22.96 -17.25
N SER A 32 -3.04 22.47 -18.39
CA SER A 32 -4.48 22.25 -18.57
C SER A 32 -4.93 20.96 -17.88
N VAL A 33 -6.20 20.88 -17.47
CA VAL A 33 -6.75 19.65 -16.86
C VAL A 33 -6.61 18.44 -17.79
N ASP A 34 -6.76 18.64 -19.11
CA ASP A 34 -6.63 17.56 -20.10
C ASP A 34 -5.19 17.03 -20.16
N ASP A 35 -4.19 17.92 -20.10
CA ASP A 35 -2.77 17.53 -20.08
C ASP A 35 -2.41 16.83 -18.76
N LEU A 36 -2.94 17.31 -17.63
CA LEU A 36 -2.79 16.67 -16.32
C LEU A 36 -3.33 15.24 -16.33
N VAL A 37 -4.55 15.04 -16.85
CA VAL A 37 -5.16 13.70 -16.94
C VAL A 37 -4.39 12.80 -17.89
N ALA A 38 -3.92 13.32 -19.03
CA ALA A 38 -3.11 12.58 -19.98
C ALA A 38 -1.80 12.11 -19.34
N GLU A 39 -1.13 12.97 -18.58
CA GLU A 39 0.12 12.62 -17.89
C GLU A 39 -0.12 11.61 -16.77
N ILE A 40 -1.18 11.77 -15.97
CA ILE A 40 -1.58 10.80 -14.95
C ILE A 40 -1.75 9.41 -15.57
N LYS A 41 -2.45 9.32 -16.71
CA LYS A 41 -2.71 8.05 -17.41
C LYS A 41 -1.47 7.47 -18.10
N ALA A 42 -0.64 8.33 -18.68
CA ALA A 42 0.61 7.90 -19.32
C ALA A 42 1.60 7.29 -18.33
N ASN A 43 1.53 7.71 -17.06
CA ASN A 43 2.41 7.25 -15.99
C ASN A 43 1.71 6.33 -14.98
N ASP A 44 0.67 5.60 -15.42
CA ASP A 44 -0.09 4.62 -14.63
C ASP A 44 0.22 3.16 -15.07
N PRO A 45 1.48 2.68 -14.99
CA PRO A 45 1.84 1.38 -15.55
C PRO A 45 1.12 0.19 -14.90
N SER A 46 0.64 0.33 -13.65
CA SER A 46 -0.16 -0.71 -12.97
C SER A 46 -1.67 -0.56 -13.18
N GLY A 47 -2.14 0.51 -13.84
CA GLY A 47 -3.57 0.79 -13.98
C GLY A 47 -4.24 1.27 -12.68
N PHE A 48 -3.48 1.73 -11.69
CA PHE A 48 -3.99 2.26 -10.43
C PHE A 48 -5.02 3.38 -10.65
N TYR A 49 -4.66 4.41 -11.41
CA TYR A 49 -5.55 5.54 -11.66
C TYR A 49 -6.76 5.13 -12.49
N THR A 50 -6.57 4.16 -13.40
CA THR A 50 -7.67 3.53 -14.13
C THR A 50 -8.64 2.81 -13.20
N THR A 51 -8.14 2.07 -12.20
CA THR A 51 -8.95 1.42 -11.16
C THR A 51 -9.71 2.45 -10.32
N VAL A 52 -9.05 3.53 -9.89
CA VAL A 52 -9.71 4.60 -9.13
C VAL A 52 -10.78 5.30 -9.96
N GLU A 53 -10.50 5.62 -11.23
CA GLU A 53 -11.48 6.19 -12.17
C GLU A 53 -12.69 5.26 -12.37
N THR A 54 -12.46 3.95 -12.49
CA THR A 54 -13.50 2.97 -12.78
C THR A 54 -14.39 2.67 -11.58
N HIS A 55 -13.79 2.46 -10.40
CA HIS A 55 -14.50 1.96 -9.22
C HIS A 55 -14.84 3.06 -8.20
N PHE A 56 -14.15 4.21 -8.27
CA PHE A 56 -14.32 5.36 -7.38
C PHE A 56 -14.37 6.69 -8.18
N PRO A 57 -15.27 6.81 -9.18
CA PRO A 57 -15.24 7.91 -10.16
C PRO A 57 -15.38 9.31 -9.53
N GLU A 58 -16.19 9.44 -8.47
CA GLU A 58 -16.37 10.70 -7.75
C GLU A 58 -15.09 11.13 -7.02
N ASP A 59 -14.39 10.18 -6.41
CA ASP A 59 -13.12 10.41 -5.75
C ASP A 59 -12.03 10.71 -6.79
N TYR A 60 -11.98 10.01 -7.91
CA TYR A 60 -11.07 10.33 -9.03
C TYR A 60 -11.27 11.76 -9.54
N ALA A 61 -12.52 12.18 -9.75
CA ALA A 61 -12.82 13.55 -10.19
C ALA A 61 -12.35 14.59 -9.15
N ARG A 62 -12.54 14.32 -7.86
CA ARG A 62 -12.01 15.17 -6.78
C ARG A 62 -10.48 15.20 -6.76
N PHE A 63 -9.82 14.08 -7.02
CA PHE A 63 -8.37 14.00 -7.12
C PHE A 63 -7.84 14.90 -8.23
N VAL A 64 -8.39 14.78 -9.44
CA VAL A 64 -7.99 15.61 -10.59
C VAL A 64 -8.18 17.09 -10.29
N ALA A 65 -9.33 17.47 -9.71
CA ALA A 65 -9.60 18.85 -9.33
C ALA A 65 -8.61 19.38 -8.27
N LEU A 66 -8.23 18.56 -7.29
CA LEU A 66 -7.24 18.92 -6.26
C LEU A 66 -5.85 19.12 -6.86
N MET A 67 -5.45 18.26 -7.80
CA MET A 67 -4.17 18.38 -8.50
C MET A 67 -4.13 19.62 -9.39
N ASP A 68 -5.21 19.92 -10.13
CA ASP A 68 -5.37 21.14 -10.92
C ASP A 68 -5.28 22.40 -10.04
N GLU A 69 -6.04 22.45 -8.94
CA GLU A 69 -6.00 23.56 -7.98
C GLU A 69 -4.59 23.81 -7.46
N THR A 70 -3.86 22.73 -7.13
CA THR A 70 -2.51 22.82 -6.59
C THR A 70 -1.51 23.27 -7.66
N ALA A 71 -1.56 22.66 -8.85
CA ALA A 71 -0.69 22.99 -9.99
C ALA A 71 -0.83 24.44 -10.45
N ASN A 72 -2.05 24.98 -10.37
CA ASN A 72 -2.38 26.32 -10.83
C ASN A 72 -2.44 27.39 -9.72
N ASN A 73 -2.03 27.05 -8.49
CA ASN A 73 -2.05 27.97 -7.35
C ASN A 73 -0.91 28.99 -7.41
N PRO A 74 -1.18 30.29 -7.63
CA PRO A 74 -0.13 31.32 -7.74
C PRO A 74 0.59 31.60 -6.42
N ASN A 75 0.10 31.07 -5.30
CA ASN A 75 0.71 31.27 -3.98
C ASN A 75 1.70 30.15 -3.62
N ILE A 76 1.85 29.13 -4.45
CA ILE A 76 2.83 28.07 -4.26
C ILE A 76 4.04 28.40 -5.14
N PRO A 77 5.22 28.67 -4.55
CA PRO A 77 6.44 28.87 -5.33
C PRO A 77 6.76 27.65 -6.20
N ASP A 78 7.27 27.87 -7.42
CA ASP A 78 7.57 26.80 -8.38
C ASP A 78 8.53 25.74 -7.80
N ASP A 79 9.50 26.17 -6.99
CA ASP A 79 10.47 25.29 -6.32
C ASP A 79 9.85 24.41 -5.22
N LEU A 80 8.66 24.77 -4.72
CA LEU A 80 7.89 24.01 -3.73
C LEU A 80 6.70 23.26 -4.33
N LEU A 81 6.39 23.47 -5.61
CA LEU A 81 5.20 22.92 -6.25
C LEU A 81 5.17 21.39 -6.20
N ASN A 82 6.31 20.74 -6.44
CA ASN A 82 6.44 19.28 -6.40
C ASN A 82 6.11 18.73 -5.03
N GLN A 83 6.62 19.37 -3.99
CA GLN A 83 6.37 18.97 -2.60
C GLN A 83 4.89 19.15 -2.25
N ALA A 84 4.27 20.24 -2.72
CA ALA A 84 2.86 20.50 -2.50
C ALA A 84 1.96 19.47 -3.21
N LEU A 85 2.19 19.20 -4.50
CA LEU A 85 1.45 18.18 -5.25
C LEU A 85 1.60 16.79 -4.62
N PHE A 86 2.84 16.43 -4.24
CA PHE A 86 3.13 15.15 -3.59
C PHE A 86 2.35 15.02 -2.27
N GLY A 87 2.48 16.02 -1.37
CA GLY A 87 1.78 16.01 -0.09
C GLY A 87 0.26 15.97 -0.24
N ARG A 88 -0.31 16.73 -1.19
CA ARG A 88 -1.75 16.73 -1.47
C ARG A 88 -2.24 15.39 -1.98
N SER A 89 -1.49 14.76 -2.88
CA SER A 89 -1.89 13.46 -3.40
C SER A 89 -1.72 12.35 -2.35
N GLN A 90 -0.72 12.40 -1.46
CA GLN A 90 -0.61 11.43 -0.37
C GLN A 90 -1.80 11.55 0.58
N ALA A 91 -2.16 12.78 0.97
CA ALA A 91 -3.31 13.02 1.84
C ALA A 91 -4.61 12.49 1.23
N PHE A 92 -4.85 12.78 -0.06
CA PHE A 92 -6.02 12.29 -0.76
C PHE A 92 -6.10 10.75 -0.79
N MET A 93 -4.99 10.07 -1.12
CA MET A 93 -4.98 8.60 -1.18
C MET A 93 -5.16 7.98 0.20
N SER A 94 -4.58 8.59 1.25
CA SER A 94 -4.82 8.18 2.63
C SER A 94 -6.29 8.27 3.00
N ASP A 95 -6.94 9.40 2.71
CA ASP A 95 -8.37 9.62 3.01
C ASP A 95 -9.25 8.61 2.26
N LEU A 96 -8.94 8.38 0.98
CA LEU A 96 -9.70 7.44 0.15
C LEU A 96 -9.57 6.01 0.68
N ARG A 97 -8.37 5.59 1.09
CA ARG A 97 -8.12 4.28 1.70
C ARG A 97 -8.88 4.13 3.02
N LEU A 98 -8.79 5.12 3.91
CA LEU A 98 -9.51 5.10 5.20
C LEU A 98 -11.03 5.01 5.01
N ALA A 99 -11.58 5.75 4.04
CA ALA A 99 -13.01 5.71 3.73
C ALA A 99 -13.47 4.33 3.22
N ASN A 100 -12.57 3.52 2.65
CA ASN A 100 -12.87 2.22 2.06
C ASN A 100 -12.33 1.02 2.84
N ALA A 101 -11.52 1.24 3.88
CA ALA A 101 -10.97 0.18 4.74
C ALA A 101 -12.02 -0.83 5.25
N PRO A 102 -13.24 -0.43 5.65
CA PRO A 102 -14.27 -1.38 6.10
C PRO A 102 -14.73 -2.40 5.04
N TYR A 103 -14.44 -2.16 3.76
CA TYR A 103 -14.79 -3.06 2.67
C TYR A 103 -13.72 -4.12 2.40
N PHE A 104 -12.47 -3.92 2.84
CA PHE A 104 -11.37 -4.84 2.52
C PHE A 104 -11.66 -6.29 2.93
N ALA A 105 -12.03 -6.47 4.19
CA ALA A 105 -12.31 -7.78 4.77
C ALA A 105 -13.57 -8.46 4.19
N ARG A 106 -14.28 -7.84 3.24
CA ARG A 106 -15.45 -8.41 2.57
C ARG A 106 -15.15 -8.93 1.17
N ALA A 107 -13.96 -8.64 0.64
CA ALA A 107 -13.52 -9.17 -0.64
C ALA A 107 -13.38 -10.70 -0.61
N SER A 108 -13.20 -11.30 -1.78
CA SER A 108 -12.92 -12.73 -1.87
C SER A 108 -11.54 -13.06 -1.27
N ILE A 109 -11.35 -14.29 -0.79
CA ILE A 109 -10.03 -14.76 -0.33
C ILE A 109 -9.00 -14.64 -1.45
N GLU A 110 -9.36 -15.02 -2.68
CA GLU A 110 -8.50 -14.92 -3.87
C GLU A 110 -7.97 -13.50 -4.11
N GLN A 111 -8.82 -12.48 -3.97
CA GLN A 111 -8.42 -11.10 -4.13
C GLN A 111 -7.54 -10.59 -2.97
N ILE A 112 -7.79 -11.07 -1.75
CA ILE A 112 -6.95 -10.75 -0.59
C ILE A 112 -5.58 -11.43 -0.70
N GLU A 113 -5.51 -12.68 -1.18
CA GLU A 113 -4.26 -13.38 -1.50
C GLU A 113 -3.47 -12.65 -2.59
N THR A 114 -4.15 -12.16 -3.62
CA THR A 114 -3.53 -11.36 -4.69
C THR A 114 -2.92 -10.08 -4.12
N THR A 115 -3.63 -9.41 -3.19
CA THR A 115 -3.12 -8.22 -2.51
C THR A 115 -1.90 -8.53 -1.64
N LEU A 116 -1.96 -9.59 -0.82
CA LEU A 116 -0.81 -10.02 -0.02
C LEU A 116 0.38 -10.36 -0.92
N SER A 117 0.15 -11.03 -2.05
CA SER A 117 1.21 -11.43 -2.98
C SER A 117 1.89 -10.23 -3.64
N SER A 118 1.13 -9.22 -4.07
CA SER A 118 1.70 -7.98 -4.59
C SER A 118 2.50 -7.22 -3.52
N TYR A 119 1.96 -7.15 -2.30
CA TYR A 119 2.65 -6.53 -1.17
C TYR A 119 3.93 -7.28 -0.79
N LEU A 120 3.91 -8.61 -0.77
CA LEU A 120 5.07 -9.46 -0.53
C LEU A 120 6.17 -9.22 -1.56
N ALA A 121 5.81 -9.12 -2.85
CA ALA A 121 6.77 -8.80 -3.90
C ALA A 121 7.43 -7.43 -3.67
N PHE A 122 6.65 -6.42 -3.26
CA PHE A 122 7.17 -5.11 -2.88
C PHE A 122 8.12 -5.19 -1.67
N VAL A 123 7.76 -5.87 -0.58
CA VAL A 123 8.64 -5.98 0.59
C VAL A 123 9.93 -6.77 0.26
N GLN A 124 9.82 -7.83 -0.53
CA GLN A 124 10.98 -8.61 -0.99
C GLN A 124 11.95 -7.75 -1.81
N SER A 125 11.47 -6.79 -2.59
CA SER A 125 12.36 -5.86 -3.33
C SER A 125 13.18 -4.95 -2.41
N LEU A 126 12.77 -4.80 -1.14
CA LEU A 126 13.49 -4.01 -0.14
C LEU A 126 14.48 -4.82 0.70
N SER A 127 14.47 -6.16 0.58
CA SER A 127 15.26 -7.07 1.43
C SER A 127 16.77 -6.82 1.38
N SER A 128 17.30 -6.20 0.32
CA SER A 128 18.72 -5.84 0.22
C SER A 128 19.17 -4.75 1.20
N ASP A 129 18.22 -3.99 1.79
CA ASP A 129 18.48 -3.03 2.87
C ASP A 129 17.51 -3.33 4.04
N PRO A 130 17.91 -4.22 4.99
CA PRO A 130 17.03 -4.65 6.08
C PRO A 130 16.53 -3.49 6.95
N ARG A 131 17.31 -2.43 7.12
CA ARG A 131 16.89 -1.27 7.92
C ARG A 131 15.79 -0.48 7.20
N PHE A 132 15.95 -0.28 5.90
CA PHE A 132 14.91 0.35 5.09
C PHE A 132 13.65 -0.52 5.04
N CYS A 133 13.79 -1.82 4.79
CA CYS A 133 12.68 -2.76 4.83
C CYS A 133 11.95 -2.76 6.18
N ASN A 134 12.65 -2.86 7.31
CA ASN A 134 12.06 -2.82 8.66
C ASN A 134 11.25 -1.55 8.90
N ARG A 135 11.78 -0.40 8.48
CA ARG A 135 11.08 0.88 8.61
C ARG A 135 9.79 0.90 7.79
N ILE A 136 9.83 0.37 6.55
CA ILE A 136 8.63 0.26 5.72
C ILE A 136 7.62 -0.70 6.35
N LEU A 137 8.04 -1.84 6.87
CA LEU A 137 7.15 -2.79 7.53
C LEU A 137 6.50 -2.19 8.79
N ALA A 138 7.24 -1.40 9.57
CA ALA A 138 6.74 -0.85 10.83
C ALA A 138 5.93 0.44 10.70
N PHE A 139 6.26 1.30 9.73
CA PHE A 139 5.69 2.66 9.63
C PHE A 139 5.13 3.00 8.24
N GLY A 140 5.28 2.08 7.29
CA GLY A 140 4.84 2.25 5.92
C GLY A 140 5.58 3.28 5.10
N THR A 141 5.12 3.42 3.85
CA THR A 141 5.67 4.40 2.91
C THR A 141 5.36 5.84 3.29
N ALA A 142 4.35 6.07 4.14
CA ALA A 142 4.03 7.38 4.70
C ALA A 142 5.18 7.95 5.55
N SER A 143 6.03 7.08 6.11
CA SER A 143 7.20 7.51 6.87
C SER A 143 8.32 8.11 6.01
N LEU A 144 8.22 8.04 4.68
CA LEU A 144 9.30 8.41 3.77
C LEU A 144 9.21 9.87 3.34
N GLY A 145 10.36 10.52 3.27
CA GLY A 145 10.50 11.75 2.48
C GLY A 145 10.44 11.47 0.98
N LEU A 146 10.38 12.55 0.19
CA LEU A 146 10.41 12.47 -1.28
C LEU A 146 11.64 11.71 -1.79
N GLU A 147 12.83 12.03 -1.25
CA GLU A 147 14.10 11.42 -1.68
C GLU A 147 14.17 9.92 -1.39
N GLU A 148 13.58 9.48 -0.29
CA GLU A 148 13.57 8.08 0.10
C GLU A 148 12.55 7.29 -0.70
N SER A 149 11.42 7.93 -1.04
CA SER A 149 10.42 7.36 -1.95
C SER A 149 11.03 7.04 -3.31
N LEU A 150 12.00 7.83 -3.82
CA LEU A 150 12.74 7.53 -5.06
C LEU A 150 13.50 6.20 -5.06
N LYS A 151 13.82 5.65 -3.88
CA LYS A 151 14.61 4.42 -3.75
C LYS A 151 13.76 3.16 -3.87
N ILE A 152 12.43 3.31 -3.82
CA ILE A 152 11.49 2.21 -3.93
C ILE A 152 11.23 1.88 -5.40
N ASP A 153 11.06 0.60 -5.71
CA ASP A 153 10.46 0.15 -6.96
C ASP A 153 9.01 0.66 -7.05
N GLN A 154 8.83 1.72 -7.82
CA GLN A 154 7.53 2.37 -7.98
C GLN A 154 6.52 1.49 -8.70
N ALA A 155 6.95 0.56 -9.56
CA ALA A 155 6.04 -0.32 -10.28
C ALA A 155 5.42 -1.33 -9.32
N LEU A 156 6.24 -1.96 -8.46
CA LEU A 156 5.75 -2.88 -7.43
C LEU A 156 4.86 -2.16 -6.42
N LEU A 157 5.28 -0.97 -6.00
CA LEU A 157 4.50 -0.14 -5.08
C LEU A 157 3.13 0.21 -5.68
N SER A 158 3.10 0.67 -6.94
CA SER A 158 1.87 1.03 -7.66
C SER A 158 0.96 -0.17 -7.93
N ASP A 159 1.53 -1.35 -8.19
CA ASP A 159 0.77 -2.59 -8.29
C ASP A 159 0.12 -2.96 -6.95
N THR A 160 0.86 -2.86 -5.85
CA THR A 160 0.31 -3.11 -4.51
C THR A 160 -0.86 -2.17 -4.21
N ALA A 161 -0.72 -0.87 -4.49
CA ALA A 161 -1.82 0.08 -4.34
C ALA A 161 -3.03 -0.30 -5.20
N ASN A 162 -2.80 -0.68 -6.46
CA ASN A 162 -3.86 -1.10 -7.36
C ASN A 162 -4.64 -2.30 -6.80
N GLN A 163 -3.94 -3.33 -6.32
CA GLN A 163 -4.57 -4.51 -5.72
C GLN A 163 -5.39 -4.18 -4.47
N VAL A 164 -4.91 -3.26 -3.63
CA VAL A 164 -5.68 -2.78 -2.46
C VAL A 164 -7.00 -2.15 -2.90
N PHE A 165 -6.99 -1.28 -3.92
CA PHE A 165 -8.20 -0.62 -4.40
C PHE A 165 -9.15 -1.55 -5.15
N LEU A 166 -8.63 -2.53 -5.88
CA LEU A 166 -9.44 -3.61 -6.45
C LEU A 166 -10.11 -4.42 -5.34
N THR A 167 -9.41 -4.69 -4.25
CA THR A 167 -9.97 -5.41 -3.09
C THR A 167 -11.05 -4.61 -2.39
N PHE A 168 -10.86 -3.29 -2.19
CA PHE A 168 -11.93 -2.43 -1.68
C PHE A 168 -13.14 -2.42 -2.61
N ALA A 169 -12.92 -2.30 -3.92
CA ALA A 169 -13.98 -2.29 -4.91
C ALA A 169 -14.76 -3.62 -4.91
N GLU A 170 -14.05 -4.75 -4.86
CA GLU A 170 -14.66 -6.07 -4.76
C GLU A 170 -15.45 -6.21 -3.47
N GLY A 171 -14.87 -5.92 -2.30
CA GLY A 171 -15.56 -6.05 -1.01
C GLY A 171 -16.68 -5.02 -0.78
N ARG A 172 -16.73 -3.94 -1.58
CA ARG A 172 -17.88 -3.04 -1.63
C ARG A 172 -19.02 -3.66 -2.45
N ALA A 173 -18.69 -4.38 -3.52
CA ALA A 173 -19.65 -5.05 -4.40
C ALA A 173 -20.15 -6.40 -3.84
N GLN A 174 -19.26 -7.14 -3.17
CA GLN A 174 -19.47 -8.45 -2.58
C GLN A 174 -19.38 -8.31 -1.06
N MET A 175 -20.42 -8.72 -0.33
CA MET A 175 -20.43 -8.65 1.12
C MET A 175 -20.17 -10.03 1.72
N ASN A 176 -18.98 -10.59 1.47
CA ASN A 176 -18.60 -11.87 2.07
C ASN A 176 -18.42 -11.71 3.59
N ASP A 177 -18.82 -12.72 4.35
CA ASP A 177 -18.60 -12.81 5.79
C ASP A 177 -17.67 -13.98 6.09
N HIS A 178 -16.43 -13.66 6.45
CA HIS A 178 -15.38 -14.64 6.77
C HIS A 178 -15.23 -14.87 8.28
N GLY A 179 -15.92 -14.09 9.10
CA GLY A 179 -15.66 -13.99 10.53
C GLY A 179 -14.33 -13.31 10.88
N THR A 180 -14.09 -13.14 12.18
CA THR A 180 -12.83 -12.57 12.70
C THR A 180 -11.87 -13.69 13.10
N ALA A 181 -10.57 -13.51 12.87
CA ALA A 181 -9.58 -14.45 13.35
C ALA A 181 -9.64 -14.59 14.88
N THR A 182 -9.57 -15.84 15.33
CA THR A 182 -9.57 -16.21 16.74
C THR A 182 -8.15 -16.54 17.19
N SER A 183 -7.91 -16.63 18.51
CA SER A 183 -6.62 -17.09 19.03
C SER A 183 -6.27 -18.50 18.53
N ALA A 184 -7.26 -19.38 18.34
CA ALA A 184 -7.03 -20.73 17.82
C ALA A 184 -6.59 -20.71 16.35
N ASP A 185 -7.09 -19.77 15.55
CA ASP A 185 -6.66 -19.60 14.16
C ASP A 185 -5.18 -19.17 14.10
N TRP A 186 -4.81 -18.19 14.94
CA TRP A 186 -3.45 -17.74 15.09
C TRP A 186 -2.51 -18.85 15.59
N ASP A 187 -2.91 -19.61 16.61
CA ASP A 187 -2.11 -20.73 17.13
C ASP A 187 -1.88 -21.79 16.04
N SER A 188 -2.90 -22.08 15.21
CA SER A 188 -2.80 -23.02 14.09
C SER A 188 -1.79 -22.53 13.03
N VAL A 189 -1.94 -21.30 12.55
CA VAL A 189 -1.05 -20.70 11.54
C VAL A 189 0.39 -20.60 12.05
N LEU A 190 0.59 -20.17 13.29
CA LEU A 190 1.93 -20.03 13.88
C LEU A 190 2.59 -21.39 14.09
N ALA A 191 1.84 -22.42 14.50
CA ALA A 191 2.37 -23.77 14.67
C ALA A 191 2.81 -24.38 13.33
N GLU A 192 2.03 -24.19 12.28
CA GLU A 192 2.35 -24.66 10.93
C GLU A 192 3.56 -23.91 10.37
N TRP A 193 3.60 -22.58 10.49
CA TRP A 193 4.77 -21.79 10.07
C TRP A 193 6.03 -22.22 10.83
N GLN A 194 5.94 -22.42 12.14
CA GLN A 194 7.08 -22.84 12.95
C GLN A 194 7.62 -24.22 12.55
N ALA A 195 6.79 -25.11 12.01
CA ALA A 195 7.23 -26.42 11.56
C ALA A 195 8.09 -26.36 10.28
N ASP A 196 7.85 -25.36 9.43
CA ASP A 196 8.44 -25.26 8.09
C ASP A 196 9.44 -24.10 7.91
N VAL A 197 9.54 -23.21 8.90
CA VAL A 197 10.43 -22.04 8.83
C VAL A 197 11.91 -22.43 8.85
N ALA A 198 12.68 -21.86 7.90
CA ALA A 198 14.11 -22.13 7.76
C ALA A 198 14.93 -21.72 9.00
N GLN A 199 14.52 -20.64 9.68
CA GLN A 199 15.19 -20.11 10.87
C GLN A 199 14.29 -20.23 12.11
N PRO A 200 14.65 -21.06 13.12
CA PRO A 200 13.79 -21.33 14.27
C PRO A 200 13.41 -20.11 15.14
N ASN A 201 14.16 -19.01 15.04
CA ASN A 201 13.90 -17.76 15.76
C ASN A 201 12.99 -16.78 14.99
N PHE A 202 12.63 -17.04 13.74
CA PHE A 202 11.77 -16.13 12.97
C PHE A 202 10.40 -15.90 13.60
N PRO A 203 9.69 -16.92 14.12
CA PRO A 203 8.42 -16.68 14.80
C PRO A 203 8.54 -15.73 16.01
N SER A 204 9.58 -15.88 16.83
CA SER A 204 9.77 -14.98 17.97
C SER A 204 10.17 -13.57 17.56
N ILE A 205 10.94 -13.42 16.47
CA ILE A 205 11.30 -12.11 15.90
C ILE A 205 10.07 -11.40 15.34
N TYR A 206 9.26 -12.08 14.52
CA TYR A 206 8.04 -11.52 13.95
C TYR A 206 7.06 -11.09 15.05
N MET A 207 6.83 -11.96 16.05
CA MET A 207 5.92 -11.67 17.16
C MET A 207 6.43 -10.55 18.09
N ALA A 208 7.74 -10.29 18.12
CA ALA A 208 8.29 -9.18 18.88
C ALA A 208 7.98 -7.82 18.25
N GLN A 209 7.72 -7.77 16.93
CA GLN A 209 7.43 -6.56 16.17
C GLN A 209 8.47 -5.44 16.41
N ASP A 210 9.75 -5.81 16.50
CA ASP A 210 10.85 -4.90 16.77
C ASP A 210 11.57 -4.51 15.46
N PRO A 211 11.30 -3.32 14.87
CA PRO A 211 11.99 -2.86 13.67
C PRO A 211 13.50 -2.60 13.90
N GLY A 212 13.96 -2.57 15.15
CA GLY A 212 15.39 -2.51 15.50
C GLY A 212 16.13 -3.83 15.30
N ASN A 213 15.41 -4.95 15.16
CA ASN A 213 16.00 -6.26 14.91
C ASN A 213 16.33 -6.43 13.42
N GLU A 214 17.61 -6.65 13.09
CA GLU A 214 18.07 -6.77 11.69
C GLU A 214 17.42 -7.92 10.92
N ALA A 215 16.90 -8.95 11.60
CA ALA A 215 16.20 -10.08 11.00
C ALA A 215 14.67 -9.89 10.91
N TYR A 216 14.12 -8.74 11.33
CA TYR A 216 12.67 -8.52 11.35
C TYR A 216 12.04 -8.54 9.94
N CYS A 217 12.70 -7.93 8.95
CA CYS A 217 12.27 -7.96 7.55
C CYS A 217 12.18 -9.39 7.02
N GLU A 218 13.24 -10.19 7.18
CA GLU A 218 13.27 -11.58 6.71
C GLU A 218 12.25 -12.46 7.43
N ALA A 219 12.08 -12.28 8.75
CA ALA A 219 11.08 -13.01 9.51
C ALA A 219 9.65 -12.67 9.06
N THR A 220 9.39 -11.41 8.71
CA THR A 220 8.08 -10.97 8.22
C THR A 220 7.79 -11.47 6.81
N ILE A 221 8.77 -11.39 5.91
CA ILE A 221 8.69 -11.99 4.56
C ILE A 221 8.38 -13.48 4.67
N SER A 222 9.12 -14.21 5.52
CA SER A 222 8.90 -15.64 5.72
C SER A 222 7.50 -15.96 6.24
N PHE A 223 6.95 -15.13 7.13
CA PHE A 223 5.57 -15.30 7.60
C PHE A 223 4.55 -15.09 6.48
N TYR A 224 4.71 -14.05 5.66
CA TYR A 224 3.81 -13.79 4.54
C TYR A 224 3.89 -14.86 3.45
N GLU A 225 5.08 -15.39 3.16
CA GLU A 225 5.26 -16.54 2.28
C GLU A 225 4.52 -17.76 2.82
N ALA A 226 4.68 -18.07 4.11
CA ALA A 226 3.96 -19.17 4.74
C ALA A 226 2.44 -18.97 4.69
N LEU A 227 1.94 -17.77 4.97
CA LEU A 227 0.51 -17.45 4.95
C LEU A 227 -0.11 -17.52 3.55
N ARG A 228 0.68 -17.23 2.50
CA ARG A 228 0.30 -17.41 1.10
C ARG A 228 0.21 -18.89 0.72
N ASP A 229 1.10 -19.72 1.25
CA ASP A 229 1.26 -21.12 0.82
C ASP A 229 0.42 -22.12 1.64
N MET A 230 -0.06 -21.72 2.82
CA MET A 230 -0.99 -22.49 3.67
C MET A 230 -2.39 -22.56 3.08
N ASP A 231 -3.25 -23.45 3.60
CA ASP A 231 -4.66 -23.56 3.20
C ASP A 231 -5.60 -23.69 4.40
N GLY A 232 -6.85 -23.27 4.22
CA GLY A 232 -7.95 -23.54 5.14
C GLY A 232 -8.50 -22.32 5.90
N GLU A 233 -9.66 -22.49 6.51
CA GLU A 233 -10.43 -21.36 7.08
C GLU A 233 -9.69 -20.59 8.19
N SER A 234 -8.87 -21.27 9.00
CA SER A 234 -8.03 -20.62 10.01
C SER A 234 -7.01 -19.68 9.36
N ARG A 235 -6.39 -20.14 8.27
CA ARG A 235 -5.47 -19.34 7.48
C ARG A 235 -6.20 -18.15 6.86
N ASP A 236 -7.37 -18.36 6.27
CA ASP A 236 -8.13 -17.31 5.57
C ASP A 236 -8.46 -16.15 6.51
N ARG A 237 -8.92 -16.44 7.73
CA ARG A 237 -9.20 -15.39 8.74
C ARG A 237 -7.93 -14.63 9.16
N VAL A 238 -6.81 -15.32 9.33
CA VAL A 238 -5.51 -14.69 9.67
C VAL A 238 -4.99 -13.88 8.48
N LEU A 239 -5.11 -14.38 7.26
CA LEU A 239 -4.78 -13.68 6.01
C LEU A 239 -5.53 -12.35 5.92
N ILE A 240 -6.84 -12.36 6.18
CA ILE A 240 -7.64 -11.13 6.20
C ILE A 240 -7.12 -10.17 7.26
N GLU A 241 -6.92 -10.62 8.51
CA GLU A 241 -6.44 -9.75 9.59
C GLU A 241 -5.07 -9.14 9.27
N VAL A 242 -4.13 -9.96 8.80
CA VAL A 242 -2.76 -9.54 8.47
C VAL A 242 -2.76 -8.55 7.32
N THR A 243 -3.45 -8.88 6.22
CA THR A 243 -3.45 -8.04 5.02
C THR A 243 -4.24 -6.75 5.25
N SER A 244 -5.30 -6.78 6.07
CA SER A 244 -6.01 -5.55 6.48
C SER A 244 -5.09 -4.62 7.27
N LYS A 245 -4.22 -5.16 8.14
CA LYS A 245 -3.27 -4.34 8.91
C LYS A 245 -2.20 -3.69 8.05
N VAL A 246 -1.74 -4.38 7.00
CA VAL A 246 -0.90 -3.79 5.95
C VAL A 246 -1.58 -2.56 5.34
N ILE A 247 -2.90 -2.50 5.37
CA ILE A 247 -3.68 -1.47 4.69
C ILE A 247 -4.23 -0.42 5.66
N ASP A 248 -4.03 -0.55 6.97
CA ASP A 248 -4.59 0.37 7.98
C ASP A 248 -3.49 1.25 8.59
N ILE A 249 -3.68 2.57 8.57
CA ILE A 249 -2.85 3.51 9.35
C ILE A 249 -3.80 4.16 10.34
N ASP A 250 -3.76 3.70 11.58
CA ASP A 250 -4.17 4.47 12.76
C ASP A 250 -2.92 5.00 13.48
#